data_AF-A0A1Q2CQX4-F1
#
_entry.id   AF-A0A1Q2CQX4-F1
#
_cell.length_a   1.000
_cell.length_b   1.000
_cell.length_c   1.000
_cell.angle_alpha   90.00
_cell.angle_beta   90.00
_cell.angle_gamma   90.00
#
_symmetry.space_group_name_H-M   'P 1'
#
loop_
_entity.id
_entity.type
_entity.pdbx_description
1 polymer ?
#
loop_
_entity_poly.entity_id
_entity_poly.type
_entity_poly.pdbx_seq_one_letter_code
_entity_poly.pdbx_strand_id
1 'polypeptide(L)'
;MWSVLGSMDLTHARAVKDAWFEDPSGEVWPVMVLIQEFLRAGHLTDGLEPGATMQVEPMAAQIKGSDGDDWHVVCVLAQLTYTYRDQARMAYGHCERMTWIDRRWVIAAGSHPVPAPSTWPGTELAVEAGWRTWVEG
;
A
#
# COMPACT_ATOMS: atom_id res chain seq x y z
N MET A 1 5.38 12.19 -6.52
CA MET A 1 4.62 11.81 -5.30
C MET A 1 5.34 10.64 -4.67
N TRP A 2 5.78 10.75 -3.41
CA TRP A 2 6.53 9.68 -2.73
C TRP A 2 5.52 8.85 -1.93
N SER A 3 5.45 7.54 -2.19
CA SER A 3 4.61 6.62 -1.40
C SER A 3 5.35 6.20 -0.13
N VAL A 4 4.61 5.70 0.87
CA VAL A 4 5.21 5.14 2.10
C VAL A 4 6.21 4.03 1.80
N LEU A 5 5.85 3.11 0.90
CA LEU A 5 6.73 2.01 0.51
C LEU A 5 7.96 2.50 -0.28
N GLY A 6 7.87 3.64 -0.97
CA GLY A 6 9.00 4.19 -1.73
C GLY A 6 10.18 4.60 -0.84
N SER A 7 9.93 4.96 0.43
CA SER A 7 11.00 5.30 1.36
C SER A 7 11.65 4.08 2.01
N MET A 8 10.94 2.95 2.09
CA MET A 8 11.33 1.77 2.88
C MET A 8 11.87 2.14 4.27
N ASP A 9 11.16 3.05 4.95
CA ASP A 9 11.55 3.63 6.23
C ASP A 9 10.38 3.51 7.24
N LEU A 10 10.62 2.79 8.34
CA LEU A 10 9.64 2.57 9.40
C LEU A 10 9.29 3.84 10.18
N THR A 11 10.22 4.80 10.28
CA THR A 11 9.98 6.11 10.90
C THR A 11 9.02 6.92 10.06
N HIS A 12 9.25 6.97 8.74
CA HIS A 12 8.34 7.61 7.80
C HIS A 12 6.96 6.94 7.81
N ALA A 13 6.91 5.61 7.77
CA ALA A 13 5.65 4.86 7.82
C ALA A 13 4.85 5.14 9.10
N ARG A 14 5.51 5.26 10.26
CA ARG A 14 4.86 5.63 11.52
C ARG A 14 4.28 7.05 11.47
N ALA A 15 5.04 8.02 10.96
CA ALA A 15 4.55 9.39 10.81
C ALA A 15 3.32 9.47 9.88
N VAL A 16 3.28 8.65 8.82
CA VAL A 16 2.11 8.56 7.95
C VAL A 16 0.93 7.88 8.66
N LYS A 17 1.17 6.80 9.42
CA LYS A 17 0.13 6.17 10.25
C LYS A 17 -0.49 7.19 11.21
N ASP A 18 0.33 7.96 11.92
CA ASP A 18 -0.12 8.98 12.88
C ASP A 18 -0.97 10.08 12.23
N ALA A 19 -0.72 10.40 10.95
CA ALA A 19 -1.42 11.48 10.23
C ALA A 19 -2.70 11.05 9.49
N TRP A 20 -2.82 9.76 9.15
CA TRP A 20 -3.84 9.25 8.22
C TRP A 20 -4.77 8.19 8.80
N PHE A 21 -4.52 7.69 10.01
CA PHE A 21 -5.44 6.79 10.71
C PHE A 21 -6.41 7.59 11.59
N GLU A 22 -7.66 7.12 11.66
CA GLU A 22 -8.64 7.55 12.64
C GLU A 22 -8.15 7.24 14.06
N ASP A 23 -7.59 6.04 14.26
CA ASP A 23 -6.91 5.63 15.49
C ASP A 23 -5.53 5.01 15.17
N PRO A 24 -4.42 5.75 15.32
CA PRO A 24 -3.09 5.22 15.07
C PRO A 24 -2.59 4.24 16.14
N SER A 25 -3.27 4.15 17.30
CA SER A 25 -2.89 3.25 18.39
C SER A 25 -3.38 1.81 18.20
N GLY A 26 -4.21 1.57 17.18
CA GLY A 26 -4.74 0.24 16.83
C GLY A 26 -3.69 -0.73 16.28
N GLU A 27 -4.17 -1.75 15.55
CA GLU A 27 -3.36 -2.85 15.01
C GLU A 27 -2.12 -2.39 14.23
N VAL A 28 -1.12 -3.27 14.12
CA VAL A 28 0.07 -3.01 13.33
C VAL A 28 -0.31 -2.94 11.86
N TRP A 29 -0.01 -1.82 11.22
CA TRP A 29 -0.30 -1.61 9.82
C TRP A 29 0.49 -2.59 8.93
N PRO A 30 -0.17 -3.40 8.05
CA PRO A 30 0.52 -4.38 7.21
C PRO A 30 1.62 -3.79 6.32
N VAL A 31 1.56 -2.51 5.94
CA VAL A 31 2.63 -1.82 5.21
C VAL A 31 3.92 -1.77 6.03
N MET A 32 3.84 -1.52 7.34
CA MET A 32 5.01 -1.50 8.21
C MET A 32 5.65 -2.89 8.32
N VAL A 33 4.81 -3.94 8.39
CA VAL A 33 5.28 -5.34 8.39
C VAL A 33 6.01 -5.65 7.08
N LEU A 34 5.46 -5.24 5.92
CA LEU A 34 6.09 -5.44 4.62
C LEU A 34 7.46 -4.73 4.54
N ILE A 35 7.57 -3.48 5.02
CA ILE A 35 8.84 -2.75 5.08
C ILE A 35 9.84 -3.51 5.96
N GLN A 36 9.43 -3.92 7.16
CA GLN A 36 10.30 -4.62 8.10
C GLN A 36 10.83 -5.93 7.51
N GLU A 37 9.96 -6.75 6.90
CA GLU A 37 10.37 -8.02 6.30
C GLU A 37 11.27 -7.82 5.08
N PHE A 38 11.02 -6.80 4.25
CA PHE A 38 11.89 -6.45 3.14
C PHE A 38 13.30 -6.06 3.62
N LEU A 39 13.38 -5.14 4.57
CA LEU A 39 14.66 -4.69 5.13
C LEU A 39 15.41 -5.86 5.80
N ARG A 40 14.70 -6.69 6.56
CA ARG A 40 15.28 -7.87 7.21
C ARG A 40 15.84 -8.87 6.20
N ALA A 41 15.09 -9.18 5.14
CA ALA A 41 15.54 -10.10 4.09
C ALA A 41 16.75 -9.56 3.32
N GLY A 42 16.83 -8.24 3.14
CA GLY A 42 17.96 -7.56 2.53
C GLY A 42 19.14 -7.29 3.47
N HIS A 43 19.04 -7.66 4.76
CA HIS A 43 20.01 -7.28 5.80
C HIS A 43 20.25 -5.77 5.91
N LEU A 44 19.22 -4.98 5.64
CA LEU A 44 19.24 -3.52 5.62
C LEU A 44 18.81 -2.98 6.99
N THR A 45 19.65 -2.19 7.65
CA THR A 45 19.38 -1.64 9.00
C THR A 45 18.84 -0.22 8.98
N ASP A 46 19.30 0.59 8.02
CA ASP A 46 19.07 2.04 8.00
C ASP A 46 18.23 2.50 6.80
N GLY A 47 17.43 1.58 6.23
CA GLY A 47 16.68 1.79 5.00
C GLY A 47 17.42 1.25 3.78
N LEU A 48 17.13 1.79 2.59
CA LEU A 48 17.78 1.33 1.36
C LEU A 48 19.27 1.67 1.32
N GLU A 49 20.07 0.78 0.71
CA GLU A 49 21.49 1.03 0.45
C GLU A 49 21.70 2.32 -0.38
N PRO A 50 22.83 3.04 -0.20
CA PRO A 50 23.17 4.16 -1.06
C PRO A 50 23.16 3.78 -2.55
N GLY A 51 22.34 4.48 -3.34
CA GLY A 51 22.16 4.22 -4.77
C GLY A 51 21.08 3.17 -5.09
N ALA A 52 20.49 2.53 -4.09
CA ALA A 52 19.30 1.70 -4.27
C ALA A 52 18.03 2.56 -4.29
N THR A 53 17.00 2.11 -5.01
CA THR A 53 15.72 2.81 -5.12
C THR A 53 14.55 1.84 -5.05
N MET A 54 13.43 2.32 -4.50
CA MET A 54 12.14 1.64 -4.52
C MET A 54 11.11 2.54 -5.21
N GLN A 55 10.77 2.22 -6.46
CA GLN A 55 9.67 2.87 -7.16
C GLN A 55 8.35 2.16 -6.86
N VAL A 56 7.29 2.95 -6.71
CA VAL A 56 5.95 2.45 -6.40
C VAL A 56 4.97 3.10 -7.35
N GLU A 57 4.42 2.29 -8.25
CA GLU A 57 3.48 2.75 -9.26
C GLU A 57 2.10 2.17 -8.96
N PRO A 58 1.09 3.00 -8.63
CA PRO A 58 -0.27 2.51 -8.50
C PRO A 58 -0.79 2.16 -9.90
N MET A 59 -1.13 0.89 -10.13
CA MET A 59 -1.50 0.38 -11.46
C MET A 59 -3.00 0.22 -11.64
N ALA A 60 -3.71 -0.10 -10.55
CA ALA A 60 -5.15 -0.30 -10.55
C ALA A 60 -5.71 -0.09 -9.14
N ALA A 61 -7.03 0.04 -9.04
CA ALA A 61 -7.74 0.09 -7.78
C ALA A 61 -9.06 -0.68 -7.84
N GLN A 62 -9.65 -0.93 -6.67
CA GLN A 62 -11.01 -1.45 -6.54
C GLN A 62 -11.63 -1.02 -5.20
N ILE A 63 -12.95 -0.90 -5.18
CA ILE A 63 -13.74 -0.84 -3.94
C ILE A 63 -14.26 -2.26 -3.69
N LYS A 64 -13.79 -2.90 -2.61
CA LYS A 64 -14.14 -4.29 -2.27
C LYS A 64 -15.46 -4.38 -1.51
N GLY A 65 -15.87 -3.29 -0.88
CA GLY A 65 -17.14 -3.20 -0.16
C GLY A 65 -17.42 -1.79 0.30
N SER A 66 -18.69 -1.51 0.56
CA SER A 66 -19.18 -0.22 1.03
C SER A 66 -20.21 -0.44 2.14
N ASP A 67 -20.27 0.51 3.06
CA ASP A 67 -21.32 0.59 4.08
C ASP A 67 -21.76 2.05 4.17
N GLY A 68 -22.78 2.40 3.38
CA GLY A 68 -23.13 3.80 3.12
C GLY A 68 -22.09 4.54 2.27
N ASP A 69 -22.21 5.87 2.27
CA ASP A 69 -21.42 6.76 1.41
C ASP A 69 -20.10 7.19 2.05
N ASP A 70 -19.99 7.11 3.37
CA ASP A 70 -18.84 7.61 4.14
C ASP A 70 -17.90 6.48 4.59
N TRP A 71 -18.13 5.23 4.17
CA TRP A 71 -17.29 4.09 4.55
C TRP A 71 -17.11 3.07 3.42
N HIS A 72 -15.85 2.75 3.10
CA HIS A 72 -15.49 1.80 2.05
C HIS A 72 -14.27 0.94 2.43
N VAL A 73 -14.22 -0.30 1.94
CA VAL A 73 -12.94 -1.02 1.81
C VAL A 73 -12.38 -0.72 0.43
N VAL A 74 -11.30 0.04 0.39
CA VAL A 74 -10.61 0.37 -0.87
C VAL A 74 -9.32 -0.43 -0.97
N CYS A 75 -8.97 -0.81 -2.19
CA CYS A 75 -7.72 -1.48 -2.47
C CYS A 75 -6.98 -0.81 -3.62
N VAL A 76 -5.66 -0.81 -3.54
CA VAL A 76 -4.75 -0.38 -4.60
C VAL A 76 -3.83 -1.53 -4.95
N LEU A 77 -3.70 -1.80 -6.25
CA LEU A 77 -2.70 -2.70 -6.79
C LEU A 77 -1.51 -1.85 -7.26
N ALA A 78 -0.37 -2.03 -6.62
CA ALA A 78 0.87 -1.35 -6.97
C ALA A 78 1.87 -2.30 -7.63
N GLN A 79 2.61 -1.79 -8.61
CA GLN A 79 3.88 -2.38 -9.02
C GLN A 79 5.00 -1.73 -8.22
N LEU A 80 5.73 -2.55 -7.46
CA LEU A 80 6.95 -2.13 -6.79
C LEU A 80 8.14 -2.56 -7.63
N THR A 81 9.07 -1.64 -7.83
CA THR A 81 10.33 -1.89 -8.53
C THR A 81 11.46 -1.53 -7.59
N TYR A 82 12.26 -2.52 -7.22
CA TYR A 82 13.51 -2.29 -6.51
C TYR A 82 14.66 -2.29 -7.51
N THR A 83 15.53 -1.30 -7.45
CA THR A 83 16.72 -1.21 -8.30
C THR A 83 17.95 -0.94 -7.46
N TYR A 84 18.97 -1.78 -7.58
CA TYR A 84 20.32 -1.52 -7.07
C TYR A 84 21.36 -1.98 -8.10
N ARG A 85 21.96 -3.17 -7.92
CA ARG A 85 22.80 -3.82 -8.96
C ARG A 85 21.95 -4.53 -10.00
N ASP A 86 20.84 -5.11 -9.53
CA ASP A 86 19.83 -5.77 -10.34
C ASP A 86 18.48 -5.09 -10.11
N GLN A 87 17.53 -5.37 -11.01
CA GLN A 87 16.15 -4.92 -10.89
C GLN A 87 15.26 -6.08 -10.47
N ALA A 88 14.48 -5.88 -9.41
CA ALA A 88 13.43 -6.79 -8.97
C ALA A 88 12.08 -6.09 -9.03
N ARG A 89 11.01 -6.83 -9.34
CA ARG A 89 9.64 -6.30 -9.39
C ARG A 89 8.68 -7.20 -8.65
N MET A 90 7.69 -6.60 -8.00
CA MET A 90 6.58 -7.31 -7.38
C MET A 90 5.27 -6.56 -7.56
N ALA A 91 4.18 -7.33 -7.65
CA ALA A 91 2.84 -6.78 -7.53
C ALA A 91 2.43 -6.81 -6.05
N TYR A 92 1.77 -5.75 -5.59
CA TYR A 92 1.30 -5.62 -4.22
C TYR A 92 -0.13 -5.07 -4.18
N GLY A 93 -1.09 -5.92 -3.85
CA GLY A 93 -2.45 -5.53 -3.52
C GLY A 93 -2.55 -5.16 -2.05
N HIS A 94 -2.88 -3.90 -1.79
CA HIS A 94 -3.09 -3.38 -0.43
C HIS A 94 -4.52 -2.89 -0.27
N CYS A 95 -5.18 -3.26 0.82
CA CYS A 95 -6.55 -2.85 1.11
C CYS A 95 -6.62 -2.19 2.48
N GLU A 96 -7.40 -1.13 2.58
CA GLU A 96 -7.71 -0.50 3.86
C GLU A 96 -9.19 -0.13 3.97
N ARG A 97 -9.65 -0.06 5.22
CA ARG A 97 -10.95 0.51 5.58
C ARG A 97 -10.80 2.02 5.51
N MET A 98 -11.56 2.70 4.69
CA MET A 98 -11.56 4.15 4.59
C MET A 98 -12.86 4.68 5.16
N THR A 99 -12.75 5.72 5.98
CA THR A 99 -13.89 6.46 6.53
C THR A 99 -13.75 7.95 6.21
N TRP A 100 -14.85 8.63 5.93
CA TRP A 100 -14.87 10.06 5.66
C TRP A 100 -15.06 10.84 6.97
N ILE A 101 -14.01 11.52 7.41
CA ILE A 101 -14.01 12.31 8.66
C ILE A 101 -13.42 13.69 8.36
N ASP A 102 -14.03 14.74 8.89
CA ASP A 102 -13.54 16.12 8.80
C ASP A 102 -13.17 16.58 7.38
N ARG A 103 -13.97 16.13 6.39
CA ARG A 103 -13.83 16.44 4.95
C ARG A 103 -12.64 15.75 4.25
N ARG A 104 -12.16 14.62 4.79
CA ARG A 104 -11.17 13.78 4.11
C ARG A 104 -11.39 12.30 4.39
N TRP A 105 -10.92 11.46 3.48
CA TRP A 105 -10.79 10.03 3.72
C TRP A 105 -9.58 9.77 4.63
N VAL A 106 -9.78 8.95 5.66
CA VAL A 106 -8.73 8.42 6.55
C VAL A 106 -8.90 6.92 6.69
N ILE A 107 -7.84 6.23 7.12
CA ILE A 107 -7.91 4.80 7.43
C ILE A 107 -8.72 4.63 8.73
N ALA A 108 -9.85 3.95 8.66
CA ALA A 108 -10.77 3.76 9.76
C ALA A 108 -10.18 2.85 10.85
N ALA A 109 -10.67 2.99 12.07
CA ALA A 109 -10.32 2.09 13.17
C ALA A 109 -10.79 0.64 12.93
N GLY A 110 -10.17 -0.30 13.65
CA GLY A 110 -10.50 -1.73 13.62
C GLY A 110 -9.53 -2.58 12.82
N SER A 111 -9.85 -3.87 12.67
CA SER A 111 -8.94 -4.83 12.04
C SER A 111 -8.77 -4.60 10.54
N HIS A 112 -7.53 -4.73 10.07
CA HIS A 112 -7.22 -4.59 8.64
C HIS A 112 -8.02 -5.60 7.79
N PRO A 113 -8.51 -5.19 6.61
CA PRO A 113 -9.30 -6.07 5.76
C PRO A 113 -8.41 -7.14 5.14
N VAL A 114 -9.01 -8.29 4.81
CA VAL A 114 -8.31 -9.30 3.98
C VAL A 114 -7.85 -8.63 2.68
N PRO A 115 -6.56 -8.73 2.31
CA PRO A 115 -6.05 -8.11 1.09
C PRO A 115 -6.70 -8.71 -0.15
N ALA A 116 -6.81 -7.90 -1.21
CA ALA A 116 -7.14 -8.39 -2.54
C ALA A 116 -5.93 -9.16 -3.12
N PRO A 117 -6.14 -10.10 -4.06
CA PRO A 117 -5.05 -10.84 -4.66
C PRO A 117 -4.01 -9.92 -5.34
N SER A 118 -2.73 -10.11 -5.00
CA SER A 118 -1.59 -9.44 -5.65
C SER A 118 -1.30 -10.02 -7.04
N THR A 119 -2.24 -9.89 -7.97
CA THR A 119 -2.11 -10.31 -9.37
C THR A 119 -1.21 -9.36 -10.15
N TRP A 120 -0.54 -9.84 -11.20
CA TRP A 120 0.30 -8.97 -12.02
C TRP A 120 -0.54 -7.91 -12.77
N PRO A 121 -0.18 -6.62 -12.72
CA PRO A 121 -0.91 -5.55 -13.41
C PRO A 121 -1.08 -5.80 -14.91
N GLY A 122 -2.26 -5.44 -15.43
CA GLY A 122 -2.58 -5.56 -16.87
C GLY A 122 -2.88 -6.98 -17.36
N THR A 123 -2.87 -7.99 -16.48
CA THR A 123 -3.23 -9.36 -16.83
C THR A 123 -4.74 -9.62 -16.73
N GLU A 124 -5.23 -10.64 -17.42
CA GLU A 124 -6.62 -11.11 -17.31
C GLU A 124 -6.95 -11.52 -15.86
N LEU A 125 -6.03 -12.20 -15.17
CA LEU A 125 -6.18 -12.53 -13.75
C LEU A 125 -6.40 -11.29 -12.88
N ALA A 126 -5.78 -10.16 -13.20
CA ALA A 126 -6.02 -8.92 -12.47
C ALA A 126 -7.45 -8.40 -12.71
N VAL A 127 -7.95 -8.50 -13.94
CA VAL A 127 -9.33 -8.13 -14.27
C VAL A 127 -10.33 -9.04 -13.56
N GLU A 128 -10.10 -10.35 -13.56
CA GLU A 128 -10.92 -11.35 -12.86
C GLU A 128 -10.92 -11.14 -11.34
N ALA A 129 -9.79 -10.72 -10.77
CA ALA A 129 -9.68 -10.36 -9.35
C ALA A 129 -10.41 -9.04 -8.99
N GLY A 130 -10.94 -8.32 -9.98
CA GLY A 130 -11.74 -7.11 -9.80
C GLY A 130 -10.97 -5.80 -9.92
N TRP A 131 -9.68 -5.84 -10.29
CA TRP A 131 -8.87 -4.64 -10.46
C TRP A 131 -9.33 -3.82 -11.68
N ARG A 132 -9.39 -2.49 -11.50
CA ARG A 132 -9.70 -1.52 -12.56
C ARG A 132 -8.53 -0.57 -12.76
N THR A 133 -8.05 -0.46 -13.99
CA THR A 133 -6.99 0.50 -14.35
C THR A 133 -7.51 1.92 -14.30
N TRP A 134 -6.60 2.89 -14.17
CA TRP A 134 -6.93 4.30 -14.26
C TRP A 134 -7.48 4.63 -15.64
N VAL A 135 -8.52 5.47 -15.67
CA VAL A 135 -8.98 6.11 -16.90
C VAL A 135 -8.29 7.46 -16.99
N GLU A 136 -7.74 7.79 -18.16
CA GLU A 136 -7.33 9.17 -18.44
C GLU A 136 -8.62 10.01 -18.54
N GLY A 137 -8.65 11.14 -17.84
CA GLY A 137 -9.74 12.11 -17.82
C GLY A 137 -9.35 13.42 -18.48
#